data_AF-R9KRJ7-F1
#
_entry.id   AF-R9KRJ7-F1
#
_cell.length_a   1.000
_cell.length_b   1.000
_cell.length_c   1.000
_cell.angle_alpha   90.00
_cell.angle_beta   90.00
_cell.angle_gamma   90.00
#
_symmetry.space_group_name_H-M   'P 1'
#
loop_
_entity.id
_entity.type
_entity.pdbx_description
1 polymer ?
#
loop_
_entity_poly.entity_id
_entity_poly.type
_entity_poly.pdbx_seq_one_letter_code
_entity_poly.pdbx_strand_id
1 'polypeptide(L)'
;MEYRGYLDMCRRMGYDMKNSFVLYPKDLQKSYDKTARRYGQKIDTLTKRDFAAVYLQLSGRLDFEKDGLKIVYPDTPDDIVAEGNALHHCVGSYVERVAEEECIILFLRRCADECKPFYTIEVRGQEVVQIRGAGNCGMMPEVEAFVAAWKQRALCAPLPAAAA
;
A
#
# COMPACT_ATOMS: atom_id res chain seq x y z
N MET A 1 -20.49 15.03 -12.73
CA MET A 1 -20.39 16.40 -12.15
C MET A 1 -19.09 16.49 -11.37
N GLU A 2 -18.05 17.10 -11.96
CA GLU A 2 -16.64 17.03 -11.51
C GLU A 2 -16.16 18.26 -10.70
N TYR A 3 -17.07 19.16 -10.29
CA TYR A 3 -16.67 20.39 -9.58
C TYR A 3 -16.26 20.13 -8.12
N ARG A 4 -16.99 19.25 -7.41
CA ARG A 4 -16.63 18.87 -6.03
C ARG A 4 -15.29 18.12 -5.99
N GLY A 5 -15.09 17.18 -6.92
CA GLY A 5 -13.82 16.44 -7.05
C GLY A 5 -12.64 17.37 -7.34
N TYR A 6 -12.84 18.38 -8.20
CA TYR A 6 -11.84 19.42 -8.46
C TYR A 6 -11.47 20.22 -7.20
N LEU A 7 -12.46 20.69 -6.44
CA LEU A 7 -12.21 21.47 -5.21
C LEU A 7 -11.53 20.65 -4.11
N ASP A 8 -11.91 19.37 -3.95
CA ASP A 8 -11.27 18.46 -3.00
C ASP A 8 -9.81 18.20 -3.39
N MET A 9 -9.52 17.97 -4.68
CA MET A 9 -8.15 17.85 -5.18
C MET A 9 -7.34 19.14 -4.97
N CYS A 10 -7.92 20.31 -5.26
CA CYS A 10 -7.27 21.60 -5.03
C CYS A 10 -6.90 21.80 -3.55
N ARG A 11 -7.80 21.42 -2.64
CA ARG A 11 -7.55 21.46 -1.19
C ARG A 11 -6.43 20.52 -0.78
N ARG A 12 -6.45 19.25 -1.22
CA ARG A 12 -5.42 18.25 -0.92
C ARG A 12 -4.04 18.61 -1.49
N MET A 13 -4.02 19.31 -2.63
CA MET A 13 -2.80 19.82 -3.25
C MET A 13 -2.19 21.04 -2.55
N GLY A 14 -2.93 21.66 -1.62
CA GLY A 14 -2.52 22.88 -0.93
C GLY A 14 -2.68 24.16 -1.77
N TYR A 15 -3.58 24.16 -2.76
CA TYR A 15 -3.91 25.39 -3.49
C TYR A 15 -4.64 26.37 -2.57
N ASP A 16 -4.44 27.65 -2.82
CA ASP A 16 -5.15 28.71 -2.11
C ASP A 16 -6.63 28.72 -2.51
N MET A 17 -7.46 28.18 -1.62
CA MET A 17 -8.91 28.13 -1.78
C MET A 17 -9.58 29.50 -1.62
N LYS A 18 -8.83 30.57 -1.32
CA LYS A 18 -9.32 31.95 -1.36
C LYS A 18 -9.11 32.61 -2.73
N ASN A 19 -8.37 31.96 -3.62
CA ASN A 19 -8.10 32.48 -4.95
C ASN A 19 -9.26 32.18 -5.90
N SER A 20 -9.92 33.23 -6.39
CA SER A 20 -11.04 33.13 -7.33
C SER A 20 -10.69 32.41 -8.64
N PHE A 21 -9.42 32.40 -9.07
CA PHE A 21 -8.98 31.63 -10.25
C PHE A 21 -8.91 30.12 -9.99
N VAL A 22 -8.68 29.72 -8.73
CA VAL A 22 -8.70 28.32 -8.31
C VAL A 22 -10.13 27.86 -8.11
N LEU A 23 -10.97 28.68 -7.47
CA LEU A 23 -12.39 28.36 -7.25
C LEU A 23 -13.17 28.33 -8.55
N TYR A 24 -12.96 29.30 -9.45
CA TYR A 24 -13.74 29.48 -10.67
C TYR A 24 -12.85 29.39 -11.92
N PRO A 25 -12.34 28.19 -12.27
CA PRO A 25 -11.55 28.02 -13.48
C PRO A 25 -12.41 28.30 -14.74
N LYS A 26 -11.82 29.00 -15.73
CA LYS A 26 -12.49 29.27 -17.01
C LYS A 26 -12.95 28.00 -17.73
N ASP A 27 -12.10 26.98 -17.72
CA ASP A 27 -12.42 25.63 -18.20
C ASP A 27 -12.26 24.65 -17.04
N LEU A 28 -13.38 24.24 -16.46
CA LEU A 28 -13.42 23.34 -15.32
C LEU A 28 -12.79 21.98 -15.65
N GLN A 29 -13.19 21.38 -16.77
CA GLN A 29 -12.74 20.03 -17.14
C GLN A 29 -11.23 20.00 -17.40
N LYS A 30 -10.72 20.98 -18.16
CA LYS A 30 -9.29 21.12 -18.44
C LYS A 30 -8.47 21.39 -17.17
N SER A 31 -9.02 22.17 -16.24
CA SER A 31 -8.39 22.43 -14.94
C SER A 31 -8.42 21.19 -14.04
N TYR A 32 -9.50 20.43 -14.08
CA TYR A 32 -9.62 19.15 -13.39
C TYR A 32 -8.59 18.15 -13.92
N ASP A 33 -8.53 17.90 -15.23
CA ASP A 33 -7.56 16.96 -15.82
C ASP A 33 -6.11 17.32 -15.48
N LYS A 34 -5.80 18.62 -15.51
CA LYS A 34 -4.46 19.13 -15.18
C LYS A 34 -4.14 18.98 -13.68
N THR A 35 -5.09 19.29 -12.81
CA THR A 35 -4.94 19.16 -11.35
C THR A 35 -4.88 17.68 -10.96
N ALA A 36 -5.71 16.83 -11.54
CA ALA A 36 -5.71 15.38 -11.34
C ALA A 36 -4.39 14.76 -11.77
N ARG A 37 -3.86 15.12 -12.95
CA ARG A 37 -2.54 14.67 -13.39
C ARG A 37 -1.43 15.10 -12.44
N ARG A 38 -1.42 16.36 -12.01
CA ARG A 38 -0.40 16.87 -11.08
C ARG A 38 -0.54 16.31 -9.68
N TYR A 39 -1.77 16.06 -9.22
CA TYR A 39 -2.06 15.38 -7.97
C TYR A 39 -1.55 13.96 -8.01
N GLY A 40 -1.82 13.22 -9.09
CA GLY A 40 -1.25 11.89 -9.31
C GLY A 40 0.28 11.89 -9.26
N GLN A 41 0.93 12.85 -9.90
CA GLN A 41 2.40 12.98 -9.86
C GLN A 41 2.95 13.35 -8.47
N LYS A 42 2.26 14.24 -7.74
CA LYS A 42 2.67 14.69 -6.41
C LYS A 42 2.49 13.59 -5.37
N ILE A 43 1.36 12.88 -5.42
CA ILE A 43 1.10 11.68 -4.63
C ILE A 43 2.16 10.64 -4.97
N ASP A 44 2.38 10.32 -6.24
CA ASP A 44 3.42 9.36 -6.64
C ASP A 44 4.80 9.67 -6.03
N THR A 45 5.21 10.95 -6.02
CA THR A 45 6.53 11.34 -5.50
C THR A 45 6.61 11.33 -3.97
N LEU A 46 5.56 11.81 -3.28
CA LEU A 46 5.50 11.82 -1.80
C LEU A 46 5.31 10.41 -1.26
N THR A 47 4.34 9.70 -1.82
CA THR A 47 4.06 8.30 -1.51
C THR A 47 5.30 7.44 -1.73
N LYS A 48 6.07 7.58 -2.81
CA LYS A 48 7.32 6.80 -2.98
C LYS A 48 8.34 6.96 -1.85
N ARG A 49 8.53 8.19 -1.34
CA ARG A 49 9.49 8.44 -0.25
C ARG A 49 8.99 7.93 1.09
N ASP A 50 7.75 8.24 1.43
CA ASP A 50 7.16 7.85 2.71
C ASP A 50 6.97 6.32 2.76
N PHE A 51 6.59 5.71 1.63
CA PHE A 51 6.49 4.27 1.46
C PHE A 51 7.83 3.56 1.70
N ALA A 52 8.90 3.97 1.01
CA ALA A 52 10.21 3.36 1.20
C ALA A 52 10.69 3.48 2.65
N ALA A 53 10.41 4.62 3.32
CA ALA A 53 10.75 4.80 4.73
C ALA A 53 9.96 3.86 5.65
N VAL A 54 8.64 3.72 5.44
CA VAL A 54 7.78 2.81 6.20
C VAL A 54 8.26 1.37 6.05
N TYR A 55 8.46 0.88 4.83
CA TYR A 55 8.92 -0.49 4.61
C TYR A 55 10.34 -0.73 5.11
N LEU A 56 11.24 0.26 5.06
CA LEU A 56 12.57 0.14 5.63
C LEU A 56 12.52 -0.07 7.16
N GLN A 57 11.62 0.64 7.86
CA GLN A 57 11.42 0.47 9.31
C GLN A 57 10.78 -0.88 9.68
N LEU A 58 9.99 -1.45 8.78
CA LEU A 58 9.33 -2.74 8.97
C LEU A 58 10.22 -3.91 8.56
N SER A 59 11.13 -3.70 7.60
CA SER A 59 12.11 -4.70 7.15
C SER A 59 12.98 -5.11 8.35
N GLY A 60 13.18 -6.42 8.50
CA GLY A 60 13.82 -7.03 9.67
C GLY A 60 12.88 -7.34 10.83
N ARG A 61 11.77 -6.62 11.02
CA ARG A 61 10.76 -6.94 12.06
C ARG A 61 9.75 -7.97 11.58
N LEU A 62 9.29 -7.81 10.35
CA LEU A 62 8.28 -8.67 9.74
C LEU A 62 8.90 -9.79 8.89
N ASP A 63 10.24 -9.85 8.83
CA ASP A 63 10.99 -10.84 8.07
C ASP A 63 10.70 -12.24 8.60
N PHE A 64 10.23 -13.11 7.72
CA PHE A 64 9.97 -14.49 8.07
C PHE A 64 10.09 -15.38 6.84
N GLU A 65 10.83 -16.46 7.03
CA GLU A 65 11.01 -17.52 6.06
C GLU A 65 10.81 -18.85 6.77
N LYS A 66 9.96 -19.70 6.19
CA LYS A 66 9.66 -21.02 6.74
C LYS A 66 9.03 -21.90 5.66
N ASP A 67 9.37 -23.19 5.66
CA ASP A 67 8.73 -24.20 4.81
C ASP A 67 8.77 -23.85 3.30
N GLY A 68 9.82 -23.15 2.86
CA GLY A 68 9.97 -22.73 1.46
C GLY A 68 9.09 -21.53 1.06
N LEU A 69 8.52 -20.83 2.03
CA LEU A 69 7.81 -19.57 1.87
C LEU A 69 8.57 -18.44 2.56
N LYS A 70 8.51 -17.24 1.98
CA LYS A 70 9.15 -16.03 2.53
C LYS A 70 8.27 -14.79 2.36
N ILE A 71 8.39 -13.88 3.31
CA ILE A 71 7.84 -12.52 3.21
C ILE A 71 8.79 -11.66 2.37
N VAL A 72 8.21 -10.91 1.44
CA VAL A 72 8.87 -9.93 0.57
C VAL A 72 8.10 -8.62 0.66
N TYR A 73 8.83 -7.52 0.76
CA TYR A 73 8.24 -6.19 0.80
C TYR A 73 8.17 -5.61 -0.61
N PRO A 74 7.13 -4.82 -0.93
CA PRO A 74 7.20 -3.93 -2.08
C PRO A 74 8.29 -2.87 -1.85
N ASP A 75 9.16 -2.67 -2.84
CA ASP A 75 10.15 -1.60 -2.80
C ASP A 75 9.51 -0.26 -3.16
N THR A 76 8.50 -0.30 -4.03
CA THR A 76 7.79 0.87 -4.53
C THR A 76 6.28 0.66 -4.55
N PRO A 77 5.49 1.75 -4.57
CA PRO A 77 4.05 1.68 -4.81
C PRO A 77 3.71 1.01 -6.15
N ASP A 78 4.57 1.16 -7.17
CA ASP A 78 4.42 0.52 -8.47
C ASP A 78 4.43 -1.02 -8.35
N ASP A 79 5.16 -1.59 -7.39
CA ASP A 79 5.17 -3.04 -7.14
C ASP A 79 3.81 -3.54 -6.64
N ILE A 80 3.13 -2.77 -5.78
CA ILE A 80 1.76 -3.10 -5.34
C ILE A 80 0.82 -3.06 -6.54
N VAL A 81 0.96 -2.06 -7.41
CA VAL A 81 0.14 -1.93 -8.63
C VAL A 81 0.38 -3.12 -9.57
N ALA A 82 1.64 -3.50 -9.78
CA ALA A 82 2.01 -4.64 -10.60
C ALA A 82 1.45 -5.96 -10.02
N GLU A 83 1.58 -6.15 -8.71
CA GLU A 83 1.10 -7.35 -8.01
C GLU A 83 -0.41 -7.47 -8.10
N GLY A 84 -1.16 -6.41 -7.77
CA GLY A 84 -2.61 -6.50 -7.86
C GLY A 84 -3.13 -6.57 -9.30
N ASN A 85 -2.44 -5.98 -10.28
CA ASN A 85 -2.75 -6.23 -11.70
C ASN A 85 -2.55 -7.71 -12.07
N ALA A 86 -1.46 -8.33 -11.63
CA ALA A 86 -1.18 -9.74 -11.86
C ALA A 86 -2.20 -10.66 -11.18
N LEU A 87 -2.70 -10.26 -10.00
CA LEU A 87 -3.66 -11.03 -9.23
C LEU A 87 -5.14 -10.68 -9.54
N HIS A 88 -5.39 -9.66 -10.38
CA HIS A 88 -6.70 -9.05 -10.69
C HIS A 88 -7.44 -8.38 -9.51
N HIS A 89 -6.73 -7.62 -8.68
CA HIS A 89 -7.28 -6.86 -7.55
C HIS A 89 -7.20 -5.34 -7.81
N CYS A 90 -8.15 -4.59 -7.27
CA CYS A 90 -8.13 -3.13 -7.36
C CYS A 90 -6.99 -2.54 -6.51
N VAL A 91 -5.98 -1.97 -7.17
CA VAL A 91 -4.72 -1.48 -6.55
C VAL A 91 -4.73 0.00 -6.19
N GLY A 92 -5.64 0.80 -6.76
CA GLY A 92 -5.67 2.25 -6.54
C GLY A 92 -5.91 2.66 -5.08
N SER A 93 -6.74 1.92 -4.34
CA SER A 93 -7.03 2.22 -2.93
C SER A 93 -5.93 1.78 -1.97
N TYR A 94 -5.04 0.89 -2.40
CA TYR A 94 -4.01 0.33 -1.54
C TYR A 94 -2.83 1.27 -1.37
N VAL A 95 -2.40 1.89 -2.46
CA VAL A 95 -1.28 2.85 -2.46
C VAL A 95 -1.57 4.05 -1.56
N GLU A 96 -2.79 4.61 -1.64
CA GLU A 96 -3.19 5.74 -0.79
C GLU A 96 -3.23 5.34 0.70
N ARG A 97 -3.83 4.19 1.05
CA ARG A 97 -3.93 3.73 2.45
C ARG A 97 -2.60 3.34 3.08
N VAL A 98 -1.69 2.78 2.29
CA VAL A 98 -0.33 2.46 2.75
C VAL A 98 0.46 3.75 2.97
N ALA A 99 0.29 4.75 2.10
CA ALA A 99 0.90 6.06 2.28
C ALA A 99 0.38 6.80 3.53
N GLU A 100 -0.88 6.56 3.91
CA GLU A 100 -1.51 7.10 5.12
C GLU A 100 -1.24 6.23 6.38
N GLU A 101 -0.37 5.22 6.29
CA GLU A 101 -0.06 4.26 7.37
C GLU A 101 -1.28 3.49 7.92
N GLU A 102 -2.41 3.50 7.21
CA GLU A 102 -3.63 2.79 7.63
C GLU A 102 -3.50 1.27 7.47
N CYS A 103 -2.71 0.82 6.50
CA CYS A 103 -2.41 -0.59 6.27
C CYS A 103 -1.03 -0.80 5.63
N ILE A 104 -0.47 -2.00 5.77
CA ILE A 104 0.79 -2.44 5.19
C ILE A 104 0.48 -3.64 4.29
N ILE A 105 1.10 -3.69 3.11
CA ILE A 105 0.94 -4.80 2.17
C ILE A 105 2.26 -5.52 2.03
N LEU A 106 2.22 -6.82 2.27
CA LEU A 106 3.36 -7.70 2.14
C LEU A 106 3.08 -8.72 1.05
N PHE A 107 4.13 -9.16 0.36
CA PHE A 107 4.06 -10.23 -0.61
C PHE A 107 4.57 -11.50 0.01
N LEU A 108 3.80 -12.57 -0.09
CA LEU A 108 4.25 -13.91 0.24
C LEU A 108 4.71 -14.58 -1.05
N ARG A 109 5.95 -15.06 -1.06
CA ARG A 109 6.57 -15.73 -2.20
C ARG A 109 7.04 -17.12 -1.82
N ARG A 110 7.17 -18.00 -2.81
CA ARG A 110 7.86 -19.29 -2.65
C ARG A 110 9.35 -19.07 -2.86
N CYS A 111 10.20 -19.62 -2.01
CA CYS A 111 11.66 -19.54 -2.14
C CYS A 111 12.15 -20.15 -3.47
N ALA A 112 11.41 -21.14 -4.00
CA ALA A 112 11.71 -21.74 -5.30
C ALA A 112 11.44 -20.81 -6.50
N ASP A 113 10.62 -19.75 -6.34
CA ASP A 113 10.13 -18.92 -7.45
C ASP A 113 9.75 -17.51 -6.95
N GLU A 114 10.76 -16.75 -6.47
CA GLU A 114 10.56 -15.47 -5.77
C GLU A 114 9.94 -14.38 -6.65
N CYS A 115 10.17 -14.44 -7.97
CA CYS A 115 9.65 -13.46 -8.93
C CYS A 115 8.17 -13.65 -9.26
N LYS A 116 7.54 -14.78 -8.89
CA LYS A 116 6.13 -15.03 -9.21
C LYS A 116 5.18 -14.56 -8.12
N PRO A 117 4.14 -13.78 -8.46
CA PRO A 117 3.06 -13.44 -7.54
C PRO A 117 2.44 -14.70 -6.97
N PHE A 118 2.37 -14.82 -5.64
CA PHE A 118 1.78 -15.99 -5.00
C PHE A 118 0.63 -15.57 -4.08
N TYR A 119 0.91 -14.85 -2.99
CA TYR A 119 -0.12 -14.25 -2.14
C TYR A 119 0.25 -12.83 -1.72
N THR A 120 -0.78 -12.03 -1.45
CA THR A 120 -0.69 -10.71 -0.83
C THR A 120 -1.25 -10.77 0.58
N ILE A 121 -0.61 -10.09 1.52
CA ILE A 121 -0.98 -10.03 2.93
C ILE A 121 -1.19 -8.57 3.30
N GLU A 122 -2.38 -8.21 3.75
CA GLU A 122 -2.70 -6.90 4.31
C GLU A 122 -2.65 -6.97 5.83
N VAL A 123 -1.79 -6.14 6.41
CA VAL A 123 -1.62 -5.97 7.85
C VAL A 123 -2.14 -4.59 8.23
N ARG A 124 -2.90 -4.49 9.31
CA ARG A 124 -3.27 -3.21 9.93
C ARG A 124 -2.82 -3.22 11.38
N GLY A 125 -1.97 -2.27 11.76
CA GLY A 125 -1.34 -2.28 13.07
C GLY A 125 -0.54 -3.56 13.31
N GLN A 126 -1.01 -4.40 14.23
CA GLN A 126 -0.39 -5.69 14.58
C GLN A 126 -1.27 -6.90 14.21
N GLU A 127 -2.24 -6.71 13.30
CA GLU A 127 -3.14 -7.78 12.89
C GLU A 127 -3.15 -7.96 11.37
N VAL A 128 -3.16 -9.22 10.93
CA VAL A 128 -3.38 -9.55 9.52
C VAL A 128 -4.87 -9.54 9.25
N VAL A 129 -5.30 -8.56 8.45
CA VAL A 129 -6.72 -8.33 8.12
C VAL A 129 -7.14 -9.17 6.93
N GLN A 130 -6.24 -9.35 5.95
CA GLN A 130 -6.60 -10.01 4.71
C GLN A 130 -5.41 -10.72 4.08
N ILE A 131 -5.64 -11.90 3.50
CA ILE A 131 -4.67 -12.59 2.65
C ILE A 131 -5.38 -13.03 1.39
N ARG A 132 -4.83 -12.67 0.23
CA ARG A 132 -5.42 -13.02 -1.06
C ARG A 132 -4.39 -13.56 -2.03
N GLY A 133 -4.70 -14.71 -2.63
CA GLY A 133 -3.94 -15.28 -3.74
C GLY A 133 -4.48 -14.84 -5.10
N ALA A 134 -3.91 -15.42 -6.15
CA ALA A 134 -4.39 -15.23 -7.52
C ALA A 134 -5.87 -15.61 -7.64
N GLY A 135 -6.67 -14.74 -8.28
CA GLY A 135 -8.09 -15.00 -8.52
C GLY A 135 -8.98 -15.01 -7.26
N ASN A 136 -8.60 -14.29 -6.21
CA ASN A 136 -9.27 -14.33 -4.88
C ASN A 136 -9.31 -15.73 -4.26
N CYS A 137 -8.38 -16.61 -4.62
CA CYS A 137 -8.30 -17.93 -3.99
C CYS A 137 -7.99 -17.77 -2.50
N GLY A 138 -8.70 -18.55 -1.67
CA GLY A 138 -8.51 -18.58 -0.22
C GLY A 138 -7.12 -19.11 0.17
N MET A 139 -6.83 -19.07 1.47
CA MET A 139 -5.57 -19.61 1.98
C MET A 139 -5.52 -21.12 1.77
N MET A 140 -4.42 -21.60 1.18
CA MET A 140 -4.07 -23.02 1.26
C MET A 140 -3.60 -23.36 2.69
N PRO A 141 -3.77 -24.60 3.17
CA PRO A 141 -3.37 -25.00 4.52
C PRO A 141 -1.89 -24.70 4.85
N GLU A 142 -1.02 -24.80 3.85
CA GLU A 142 0.40 -24.46 3.94
C GLU A 142 0.62 -22.97 4.25
N VAL A 143 -0.12 -22.09 3.55
CA VAL A 143 -0.07 -20.64 3.75
C VAL A 143 -0.66 -20.25 5.11
N GLU A 144 -1.75 -20.91 5.51
CA GLU A 144 -2.37 -20.69 6.81
C GLU A 144 -1.43 -21.05 7.97
N ALA A 145 -0.75 -22.21 7.89
CA ALA A 145 0.25 -22.62 8.87
C ALA A 145 1.44 -21.66 8.93
N PHE A 146 1.91 -21.19 7.77
CA PHE A 146 2.96 -20.18 7.68
C PHE A 146 2.55 -18.87 8.36
N VAL A 147 1.36 -18.35 8.03
CA VAL A 147 0.83 -17.09 8.58
C VAL A 147 0.62 -17.21 10.07
N ALA A 148 0.10 -18.33 10.57
CA ALA A 148 -0.08 -18.54 12.00
C ALA A 148 1.27 -18.49 12.76
N ALA A 149 2.30 -19.16 12.23
CA ALA A 149 3.65 -19.12 12.81
C ALA A 149 4.26 -17.71 12.73
N TRP A 150 4.06 -17.02 11.61
CA TRP A 150 4.53 -15.66 11.40
C TRP A 150 3.87 -14.68 12.36
N LYS A 151 2.53 -14.73 12.53
CA LYS A 151 1.79 -13.90 13.50
C LYS A 151 2.35 -14.04 14.91
N GLN A 152 2.61 -15.26 15.36
CA GLN A 152 3.17 -15.52 16.70
C GLN A 152 4.57 -14.93 16.88
N ARG A 153 5.38 -14.83 15.82
CA ARG A 153 6.75 -14.34 15.92
C ARG A 153 6.88 -12.84 15.65
N ALA A 154 6.22 -12.34 14.61
CA ALA A 154 6.35 -10.97 14.15
C ALA A 154 5.36 -10.01 14.82
N LEU A 155 4.17 -10.49 15.20
CA LEU A 155 3.11 -9.65 15.77
C LEU A 155 2.93 -9.85 17.29
N CYS A 156 3.39 -10.98 17.85
CA CYS A 156 3.30 -11.24 19.29
C CYS A 156 4.58 -10.89 20.07
N ALA A 157 5.63 -10.40 19.40
CA ALA A 157 6.82 -9.87 20.08
C ALA A 157 6.48 -8.49 20.68
N PRO A 158 6.58 -8.30 22.01
CA PRO A 158 6.35 -6.99 22.60
C PRO A 158 7.38 -6.00 22.06
N LEU A 159 6.96 -4.75 21.81
CA LEU A 159 7.87 -3.63 21.61
C LEU A 159 8.93 -3.70 22.72
N PRO A 160 10.25 -3.63 22.43
CA PRO A 160 11.21 -3.42 23.48
C PRO A 160 10.77 -2.14 24.21
N ALA A 161 10.48 -2.26 25.50
CA ALA A 161 10.16 -1.12 26.33
C ALA A 161 11.26 -0.09 26.11
N ALA A 162 10.87 1.13 25.70
CA ALA A 162 11.80 2.24 25.63
C ALA A 162 12.54 2.28 26.96
N ALA A 163 13.85 2.00 26.93
CA ALA A 163 14.69 2.05 28.10
C ALA A 163 14.62 3.48 28.64
N ALA A 164 13.93 3.64 29.77
CA ALA A 164 13.87 4.85 30.57
C ALA A 164 15.06 4.91 31.53
#